data_AF-A0A409VQK5-F1
#
_entry.id   AF-A0A409VQK5-F1
#
_cell.length_a   1.000
_cell.length_b   1.000
_cell.length_c   1.000
_cell.angle_alpha   90.00
_cell.angle_beta   90.00
_cell.angle_gamma   90.00
#
_symmetry.space_group_name_H-M   'P 1'
#
loop_
_entity.id
_entity.type
_entity.pdbx_description
1 polymer ?
#
loop_
_entity_poly.entity_id
_entity_poly.type
_entity_poly.pdbx_seq_one_letter_code
_entity_poly.pdbx_strand_id
1 'polypeptide(L)' 'MAYYEHIKNSFGTLYEEGQNGQPAFMTVTLHARMLGRPGRFPAIKQFVEYITNKPDVWVATREEITWH' A
#
# COMPACT_ATOMS: atom_id res chain seq x y z
N MET A 1 11.31 -10.74 -1.19
CA MET A 1 10.48 -10.76 -2.40
C MET A 1 9.02 -11.12 -2.11
N ALA A 2 8.71 -12.16 -1.31
CA ALA A 2 7.32 -12.53 -0.99
C ALA A 2 6.44 -11.39 -0.43
N TYR A 3 6.95 -10.54 0.48
CA TYR A 3 6.14 -9.47 1.08
C TYR A 3 5.76 -8.37 0.09
N TYR A 4 6.68 -7.94 -0.79
CA TYR A 4 6.40 -6.93 -1.81
C TYR A 4 5.34 -7.41 -2.79
N GLU A 5 5.49 -8.62 -3.34
CA GLU A 5 4.49 -9.18 -4.25
C GLU A 5 3.13 -9.36 -3.57
N HIS A 6 3.10 -9.76 -2.30
CA HIS A 6 1.86 -9.86 -1.54
C HIS A 6 1.11 -8.52 -1.47
N ILE A 7 1.76 -7.45 -1.01
CA ILE A 7 1.11 -6.14 -0.88
C ILE A 7 0.82 -5.50 -2.24
N LYS A 8 1.65 -5.76 -3.25
CA LYS A 8 1.43 -5.31 -4.64
C LYS A 8 0.21 -5.98 -5.25
N ASN A 9 0.03 -7.29 -5.06
CA ASN A 9 -1.13 -8.02 -5.56
C ASN A 9 -2.41 -7.57 -4.86
N SER A 10 -2.38 -7.41 -3.52
CA SER A 10 -3.52 -6.87 -2.78
C SER A 10 -3.91 -5.47 -3.26
N PHE A 11 -2.93 -4.58 -3.46
CA PHE A 11 -3.18 -3.28 -4.04
C PHE A 11 -3.75 -3.40 -5.46
N GLY A 12 -3.18 -4.26 -6.31
CA GLY A 12 -3.62 -4.44 -7.70
C GLY A 12 -5.10 -4.83 -7.80
N THR A 13 -5.54 -5.80 -6.98
CA THR A 13 -6.95 -6.20 -6.92
C THR A 13 -7.85 -5.04 -6.53
N LEU A 14 -7.54 -4.33 -5.44
CA LEU A 14 -8.36 -3.20 -4.97
C LEU A 14 -8.33 -2.02 -5.94
N TYR A 15 -7.22 -1.83 -6.64
CA TYR A 15 -7.06 -0.78 -7.64
C TYR A 15 -7.93 -1.07 -8.88
N GLU A 16 -7.94 -2.32 -9.36
CA GLU A 16 -8.84 -2.76 -10.45
C GLU A 16 -10.32 -2.62 -10.06
N GLU A 17 -10.69 -3.02 -8.84
CA GLU A 17 -12.04 -2.82 -8.30
C GLU A 17 -12.41 -1.33 -8.21
N GLY A 18 -11.48 -0.49 -7.74
CA GLY A 18 -11.64 0.96 -7.70
C GLY A 18 -11.85 1.60 -9.07
N GLN A 19 -11.09 1.15 -10.09
CA GLN A 19 -11.28 1.58 -11.48
C GLN A 19 -12.65 1.17 -12.05
N ASN A 20 -13.23 0.07 -11.55
CA ASN A 20 -14.59 -0.36 -11.87
C ASN A 20 -15.68 0.33 -11.04
N GLY A 21 -15.33 1.36 -10.27
CA GLY A 21 -16.26 2.17 -9.48
C GLY A 21 -16.54 1.64 -8.08
N GLN A 22 -15.75 0.69 -7.58
CA GLN A 22 -15.86 0.15 -6.22
C GLN A 22 -14.55 0.37 -5.43
N PRO A 23 -14.24 1.63 -5.04
CA PRO A 23 -13.01 1.92 -4.31
C PRO A 23 -13.04 1.34 -2.90
N ALA A 24 -11.88 0.89 -2.42
CA ALA A 24 -11.68 0.37 -1.08
C ALA A 24 -10.34 0.87 -0.50
N PHE A 25 -10.21 0.82 0.82
CA PHE A 25 -8.96 1.18 1.50
C PHE A 25 -8.12 -0.07 1.82
N MET A 26 -6.81 0.08 1.79
CA MET A 26 -5.84 -0.95 2.18
C MET A 26 -5.06 -0.48 3.41
N THR A 27 -4.92 -1.35 4.42
CA THR A 27 -4.04 -1.09 5.57
C THR A 27 -2.72 -1.85 5.40
N VAL A 28 -1.58 -1.16 5.48
CA VAL A 28 -0.26 -1.77 5.47
C VAL A 28 0.37 -1.64 6.86
N THR A 29 0.50 -2.75 7.58
CA THR A 29 1.04 -2.75 8.95
C THR A 29 2.56 -2.73 8.94
N LEU A 30 3.17 -1.73 9.57
CA LEU A 30 4.61 -1.60 9.70
C LEU A 30 5.05 -1.76 11.15
N HIS A 31 5.93 -2.71 11.41
CA HIS A 31 6.57 -2.85 12.73
C HIS A 31 8.07 -2.63 12.60
N ALA A 32 8.63 -1.66 13.34
CA ALA A 32 10.02 -1.23 13.24
C ALA A 32 11.03 -2.39 13.34
N ARG A 33 10.85 -3.28 14.34
CA ARG A 33 11.71 -4.48 14.52
C ARG A 33 11.68 -5.46 13.34
N MET A 34 10.62 -5.47 12.53
CA MET A 34 10.43 -6.43 11.44
C MET A 34 10.85 -5.84 10.11
N LEU A 35 10.23 -4.74 9.69
CA LEU A 35 10.44 -4.14 8.37
C LEU A 35 11.62 -3.15 8.33
N GLY A 36 12.10 -2.67 9.48
CA GLY A 36 13.32 -1.86 9.55
C GLY A 36 14.61 -2.66 9.32
N ARG A 37 14.55 -3.99 9.21
CA ARG A 37 15.73 -4.81 8.93
C ARG A 37 16.20 -4.57 7.49
N PRO A 38 17.51 -4.44 7.23
CA PRO A 38 18.04 -4.18 5.89
C PRO A 38 17.57 -5.18 4.81
N GLY A 39 17.37 -6.46 5.17
CA GLY A 39 16.85 -7.48 4.24
C GLY A 39 15.35 -7.38 3.93
N ARG A 40 14.58 -6.51 4.62
CA ARG A 40 13.12 -6.34 4.44
C ARG A 40 12.72 -4.93 4.02
N PHE A 41 13.47 -3.92 4.45
CA PHE A 41 13.18 -2.53 4.13
C PHE A 41 13.03 -2.22 2.62
N PRO A 42 13.81 -2.82 1.70
CA PRO A 42 13.64 -2.56 0.27
C PRO A 42 12.23 -2.89 -0.24
N ALA A 43 11.55 -3.88 0.33
CA ALA A 43 10.20 -4.26 -0.09
C ALA A 43 9.18 -3.15 0.15
N ILE A 44 9.24 -2.46 1.30
CA ILE A 44 8.32 -1.36 1.59
C ILE A 44 8.68 -0.11 0.79
N LYS A 45 9.98 0.18 0.62
CA LYS A 45 10.45 1.30 -0.21
C LYS A 45 9.93 1.17 -1.64
N GLN A 46 10.12 0.00 -2.26
CA GLN A 46 9.64 -0.28 -3.62
C GLN A 46 8.11 -0.18 -3.73
N PHE A 47 7.37 -0.62 -2.72
CA PHE A 47 5.91 -0.51 -2.74
C PHE A 47 5.43 0.94 -2.66
N VAL A 48 6.04 1.77 -1.81
CA VAL A 48 5.72 3.20 -1.71
C VAL A 48 6.02 3.91 -3.04
N GLU A 49 7.16 3.61 -3.66
CA GLU A 49 7.50 4.13 -5.00
C GLU A 49 6.48 3.68 -6.06
N TYR A 50 6.03 2.43 -6.00
CA TYR A 50 5.04 1.88 -6.92
C TYR A 50 3.67 2.58 -6.80
N ILE A 51 3.12 2.73 -5.59
CA ILE A 51 1.78 3.33 -5.40
C ILE A 51 1.78 4.85 -5.64
N THR A 52 2.89 5.54 -5.38
CA THR A 52 3.01 7.00 -5.62
C THR A 52 2.92 7.34 -7.12
N ASN A 53 3.26 6.38 -8.00
CA ASN A 53 3.16 6.56 -9.45
C ASN A 53 1.81 6.14 -10.04
N LYS A 54 0.86 5.69 -9.21
CA LYS A 54 -0.49 5.30 -9.66
C LYS A 54 -1.43 6.51 -9.55
N PRO A 55 -2.19 6.84 -10.61
CA PRO A 55 -3.18 7.91 -10.52
C PRO A 55 -4.29 7.52 -9.54
N ASP A 56 -4.98 8.53 -8.98
CA ASP A 56 -6.17 8.35 -8.16
C ASP A 56 -5.96 7.48 -6.89
N VAL A 57 -4.74 7.45 -6.37
CA VAL A 57 -4.41 6.80 -5.09
C VAL A 57 -4.28 7.83 -3.97
N TRP A 58 -5.04 7.64 -2.89
CA TRP A 58 -4.94 8.46 -1.68
C TRP A 58 -4.13 7.75 -0.59
N VAL A 59 -2.93 8.27 -0.30
CA VAL A 59 -2.14 7.84 0.86
C VAL A 59 -2.55 8.69 2.06
N ALA A 60 -3.38 8.10 2.92
CA ALA A 60 -4.03 8.80 4.03
C ALA A 60 -3.61 8.26 5.39
N THR A 61 -3.62 9.15 6.37
CA THR A 61 -3.72 8.80 7.79
C THR A 61 -5.14 8.32 8.11
N ARG A 62 -5.30 7.58 9.21
CA ARG A 62 -6.63 7.13 9.66
C ARG A 62 -7.53 8.29 10.08
N GLU A 63 -6.94 9.39 10.56
CA GLU A 63 -7.66 10.60 10.91
C GLU A 63 -8.26 11.24 9.66
N GLU A 64 -7.46 11.42 8.60
CA GLU A 64 -7.94 11.96 7.33
C GLU A 64 -9.10 11.15 6.75
N ILE A 65 -9.04 9.81 6.81
CA ILE A 65 -10.15 8.94 6.38
C ILE A 65 -11.41 9.18 7.19
N THR A 66 -11.28 9.50 8.48
CA THR A 66 -12.45 9.71 9.36
C THR A 66 -13.16 11.03 9.06
N TRP A 67 -12.44 12.03 8.54
CA TRP A 67 -12.97 13.37 8.26
C TRP A 67 -13.37 13.61 6.81
N HIS A 68 -13.26 12.60 5.94
CA HIS A 68 -13.67 12.64 4.53
C HIS A 68 -15.09 12.13 4.34
#